data_AF-A0A086MRF1-F1
#
_entry.id   AF-A0A086MRF1-F1
#
_cell.length_a   1.000
_cell.length_b   1.000
_cell.length_c   1.000
_cell.angle_alpha   90.00
_cell.angle_beta   90.00
_cell.angle_gamma   90.00
#
_symmetry.space_group_name_H-M   'P 1'
#
loop_
_entity.id
_entity.type
_entity.pdbx_description
1 polymer ?
#
loop_
_entity_poly.entity_id
_entity_poly.type
_entity_poly.pdbx_seq_one_letter_code
_entity_poly.pdbx_strand_id
1 'polypeptide(L)'
;MSRDSNTILLRQQYTGEPRQAAHAFYQARGLYFGLVPDTTDPAQQLLEAVLVRTLARPHPQIPAHAAADTFFGLRGVSPDLDTLVLWPHPDHLTQLLGRILPVRTDSGIAGIPGLQARPHPSRTDTLLLARPGHRAHLTLRARPATLQQTEDHILAAGLEPLWPSAPRSPASGRHGTAWSAPCRPRRRHCGAALCAAPACTPARGRTGPVPRPSPDSWTAPSPSASLPALSARPEARPEASSP
;
A
#
# COMPACT_ATOMS: atom_id res chain seq x y z
N MET A 1 -19.74 23.91 -5.47
CA MET A 1 -18.59 23.02 -5.30
C MET A 1 -18.21 22.43 -6.65
N SER A 2 -16.97 22.62 -7.13
CA SER A 2 -16.52 22.07 -8.42
C SER A 2 -16.54 20.54 -8.39
N ARG A 3 -16.91 19.89 -9.50
CA ARG A 3 -16.95 18.42 -9.63
C ARG A 3 -15.60 17.77 -9.28
N ASP A 4 -14.49 18.43 -9.64
CA ASP A 4 -13.14 17.97 -9.33
C ASP A 4 -12.90 17.88 -7.82
N SER A 5 -13.50 18.78 -7.03
CA SER A 5 -13.34 18.77 -5.58
C SER A 5 -13.99 17.54 -4.94
N ASN A 6 -15.07 17.00 -5.52
CA ASN A 6 -15.75 15.84 -4.96
C ASN A 6 -14.97 14.54 -5.24
N THR A 7 -14.47 14.38 -6.46
CA THR A 7 -13.63 13.22 -6.83
C THR A 7 -12.37 13.14 -5.97
N ILE A 8 -11.69 14.28 -5.75
CA ILE A 8 -10.51 14.35 -4.88
C ILE A 8 -10.85 13.96 -3.44
N LEU A 9 -11.99 14.41 -2.91
CA LEU A 9 -12.44 14.07 -1.57
C LEU A 9 -12.77 12.59 -1.43
N LEU A 10 -13.48 12.01 -2.41
CA LEU A 10 -13.80 10.57 -2.42
C LEU A 10 -12.54 9.71 -2.40
N ARG A 11 -11.55 10.04 -3.24
CA ARG A 11 -10.27 9.32 -3.24
C ARG A 11 -9.57 9.46 -1.90
N GLN A 12 -9.48 10.67 -1.36
CA GLN A 12 -8.88 10.92 -0.05
C GLN A 12 -9.56 10.10 1.07
N GLN A 13 -10.89 10.02 1.07
CA GLN A 13 -11.63 9.23 2.05
C GLN A 13 -11.40 7.72 1.87
N TYR A 14 -11.27 7.26 0.63
CA TYR A 14 -11.05 5.85 0.32
C TYR A 14 -9.62 5.38 0.61
N THR A 15 -8.61 6.19 0.25
CA THR A 15 -7.18 5.79 0.34
C THR A 15 -6.48 6.33 1.58
N GLY A 16 -7.05 7.33 2.27
CA GLY A 16 -6.41 8.01 3.39
C GLY A 16 -5.23 8.93 2.99
N GLU A 17 -5.02 9.18 1.69
CA GLU A 17 -3.89 10.00 1.23
C GLU A 17 -4.14 11.51 1.40
N PRO A 18 -3.08 12.34 1.45
CA PRO A 18 -3.24 13.79 1.50
C PRO A 18 -3.96 14.34 0.26
N ARG A 19 -4.85 15.33 0.43
CA ARG A 19 -5.60 15.98 -0.67
C ARG A 19 -4.74 16.40 -1.86
N GLN A 20 -3.54 16.92 -1.60
CA GLN A 20 -2.60 17.34 -2.64
C GLN A 20 -2.11 16.16 -3.50
N ALA A 21 -1.92 14.98 -2.89
CA ALA A 21 -1.54 13.77 -3.61
C ALA A 21 -2.68 13.26 -4.49
N ALA A 22 -3.91 13.25 -3.97
CA ALA A 22 -5.11 12.90 -4.74
C ALA A 22 -5.31 13.85 -5.93
N HIS A 23 -5.15 15.15 -5.73
CA HIS A 23 -5.21 16.12 -6.81
C HIS A 23 -4.11 15.91 -7.86
N ALA A 24 -2.85 15.73 -7.43
CA ALA A 24 -1.73 15.49 -8.33
C ALA A 24 -1.91 14.20 -9.14
N PHE A 25 -2.53 13.17 -8.56
CA PHE A 25 -2.87 11.93 -9.24
C PHE A 25 -3.81 12.18 -10.43
N TYR A 26 -4.95 12.84 -10.19
CA TYR A 26 -5.93 13.14 -11.24
C TYR A 26 -5.34 14.02 -12.34
N GLN A 27 -4.58 15.06 -11.95
CA GLN A 27 -3.89 15.93 -12.90
C GLN A 27 -2.88 15.18 -13.77
N ALA A 28 -2.05 14.32 -13.19
CA ALA A 28 -1.02 13.60 -13.93
C ALA A 28 -1.58 12.60 -14.94
N ARG A 29 -2.86 12.20 -14.79
CA ARG A 29 -3.52 11.21 -15.65
C ARG A 29 -4.62 11.80 -16.53
N GLY A 30 -4.86 13.11 -16.47
CA GLY A 30 -5.95 13.75 -17.20
C GLY A 30 -7.31 13.14 -16.85
N LEU A 31 -7.45 12.62 -15.64
CA LEU A 31 -8.67 12.01 -15.12
C LEU A 31 -9.45 13.06 -14.35
N TYR A 32 -10.75 13.12 -14.56
CA TYR A 32 -11.64 14.08 -13.88
C TYR A 32 -12.63 13.37 -12.92
N PHE A 33 -12.75 12.05 -13.02
CA PHE A 33 -13.65 11.22 -12.21
C PHE A 33 -13.15 9.77 -12.12
N GLY A 34 -13.65 9.02 -11.13
CA GLY A 34 -13.42 7.58 -10.99
C GLY A 34 -12.43 7.20 -9.88
N LEU A 35 -12.66 6.04 -9.26
CA LEU A 35 -11.67 5.36 -8.43
C LEU A 35 -10.60 4.74 -9.33
N VAL A 36 -9.39 4.60 -8.81
CA VAL A 36 -8.28 4.03 -9.57
C VAL A 36 -8.50 2.54 -9.75
N PRO A 37 -8.34 2.00 -10.96
CA PRO A 37 -8.41 0.56 -11.16
C PRO A 37 -7.29 -0.11 -10.35
N ASP A 38 -7.61 -1.21 -9.69
CA ASP A 38 -6.60 -2.06 -9.09
C ASP A 38 -5.62 -2.56 -10.16
N THR A 39 -4.40 -2.85 -9.73
CA THR A 39 -3.39 -3.39 -10.64
C THR A 39 -3.82 -4.74 -11.19
N THR A 40 -3.66 -4.94 -12.50
CA THR A 40 -3.87 -6.25 -13.16
C THR A 40 -2.58 -7.04 -13.27
N ASP A 41 -1.43 -6.51 -12.83
CA ASP A 41 -0.16 -7.22 -12.85
C ASP A 41 -0.12 -8.27 -11.73
N PRO A 42 -0.03 -9.57 -12.05
CA PRO A 42 0.01 -10.63 -11.04
C PRO A 42 1.23 -10.50 -10.11
N ALA A 43 2.35 -9.98 -10.60
CA ALA A 43 3.54 -9.79 -9.78
C ALA A 43 3.32 -8.70 -8.71
N GLN A 44 2.58 -7.65 -9.06
CA GLN A 44 2.22 -6.58 -8.15
C GLN A 44 1.18 -7.06 -7.13
N GLN A 45 0.13 -7.77 -7.56
CA GLN A 45 -0.86 -8.38 -6.67
C GLN A 45 -0.22 -9.33 -5.63
N LEU A 46 0.76 -10.13 -6.06
CA LEU A 46 1.49 -11.02 -5.15
C LEU A 46 2.32 -10.22 -4.13
N LEU A 47 2.99 -9.15 -4.55
CA LEU A 47 3.75 -8.27 -3.65
C LEU A 47 2.84 -7.62 -2.60
N GLU A 48 1.65 -7.16 -3.01
CA GLU A 48 0.66 -6.56 -2.12
C GLU A 48 0.09 -7.58 -1.13
N ALA A 49 -0.23 -8.79 -1.60
CA ALA A 49 -0.67 -9.88 -0.71
C ALA A 49 0.39 -10.26 0.33
N VAL A 50 1.66 -10.32 -0.07
CA VAL A 50 2.77 -10.57 0.84
C VAL A 50 2.94 -9.43 1.83
N LEU A 51 2.83 -8.16 1.38
CA LEU A 51 2.85 -7.00 2.25
C LEU A 51 1.77 -7.08 3.33
N VAL A 52 0.51 -7.33 2.95
CA VAL A 52 -0.60 -7.44 3.91
C VAL A 52 -0.34 -8.58 4.89
N ARG A 53 0.13 -9.74 4.41
CA ARG A 53 0.48 -10.87 5.28
C ARG A 53 1.58 -10.53 6.28
N THR A 54 2.65 -9.86 5.83
CA THR A 54 3.78 -9.44 6.68
C THR A 54 3.32 -8.45 7.75
N LEU A 55 2.47 -7.48 7.40
CA LEU A 55 1.95 -6.49 8.34
C LEU A 55 0.95 -7.09 9.34
N ALA A 56 0.12 -8.06 8.90
CA ALA A 56 -0.86 -8.74 9.73
C ALA A 56 -0.25 -9.76 10.71
N ARG A 57 0.99 -10.20 10.46
CA ARG A 57 1.70 -11.19 11.29
C ARG A 57 3.05 -10.62 11.72
N PRO A 58 3.06 -9.62 12.62
CA PRO A 58 4.30 -9.02 13.08
C PRO A 58 5.18 -10.07 13.77
N HIS A 59 6.47 -10.04 13.47
CA HIS A 59 7.44 -10.93 14.10
C HIS A 59 7.69 -10.48 15.55
N PRO A 60 7.73 -11.40 16.55
CA PRO A 60 7.82 -11.03 17.96
C PRO A 60 9.12 -10.29 18.33
N GLN A 61 10.21 -10.56 17.62
CA GLN A 61 11.50 -9.88 17.83
C GLN A 61 11.55 -8.47 17.21
N ILE A 62 10.60 -8.11 16.34
CA ILE A 62 10.54 -6.77 15.73
C ILE A 62 9.56 -5.92 16.53
N PRO A 63 10.01 -4.80 17.14
CA PRO A 63 9.18 -3.98 18.01
C PRO A 63 7.81 -3.60 17.42
N ALA A 64 6.77 -3.67 18.25
CA ALA A 64 5.41 -3.38 17.82
C ALA A 64 5.09 -1.89 17.74
N HIS A 65 4.08 -1.53 16.93
CA HIS A 65 3.51 -0.18 16.96
C HIS A 65 2.66 0.00 18.21
N ALA A 66 2.86 1.10 18.92
CA ALA A 66 2.13 1.41 20.15
C ALA A 66 0.88 2.29 19.93
N ALA A 67 0.59 2.74 18.71
CA ALA A 67 -0.51 3.68 18.48
C ALA A 67 -1.84 2.96 18.18
N ALA A 68 -2.85 3.31 18.97
CA ALA A 68 -4.21 2.76 18.92
C ALA A 68 -4.98 3.11 17.63
N ASP A 69 -4.52 4.09 16.84
CA ASP A 69 -5.33 4.72 15.78
C ASP A 69 -4.78 4.53 14.35
N THR A 70 -3.85 3.60 14.15
CA THR A 70 -3.30 3.32 12.80
C THR A 70 -3.37 1.85 12.45
N PHE A 71 -3.88 1.54 11.25
CA PHE A 71 -3.81 0.18 10.72
C PHE A 71 -2.38 -0.08 10.23
N PHE A 72 -1.68 -0.99 10.89
CA PHE A 72 -0.30 -1.37 10.55
C PHE A 72 0.71 -0.20 10.49
N GLY A 73 0.48 0.91 11.21
CA GLY A 73 1.36 2.08 11.15
C GLY A 73 1.20 2.95 9.88
N LEU A 74 0.16 2.68 9.08
CA LEU A 74 -0.18 3.44 7.88
C LEU A 74 -1.32 4.42 8.17
N ARG A 75 -1.20 5.65 7.62
CA ARG A 75 -2.30 6.62 7.51
C ARG A 75 -3.20 6.31 6.32
N GLY A 76 -2.65 5.67 5.30
CA GLY A 76 -3.36 5.38 4.06
C GLY A 76 -2.51 4.55 3.10
N VAL A 77 -3.18 4.08 2.05
CA VAL A 77 -2.59 3.33 0.96
C VAL A 77 -3.28 3.76 -0.32
N SER A 78 -2.50 4.17 -1.32
CA SER A 78 -3.03 4.59 -2.61
C SER A 78 -2.58 3.67 -3.73
N PRO A 79 -3.50 3.01 -4.43
CA PRO A 79 -3.15 2.36 -5.68
C PRO A 79 -2.81 3.39 -6.75
N ASP A 80 -1.82 3.05 -7.57
CA ASP A 80 -1.52 3.61 -8.88
C ASP A 80 -1.45 2.43 -9.89
N LEU A 81 -1.37 2.71 -11.20
CA LEU A 81 -1.49 1.69 -12.26
C LEU A 81 -0.54 0.50 -12.07
N ASP A 82 0.72 0.78 -11.73
CA ASP A 82 1.79 -0.23 -11.65
C ASP A 82 2.47 -0.26 -10.28
N THR A 83 1.94 0.47 -9.27
CA THR A 83 2.58 0.57 -7.96
C THR A 83 1.57 0.87 -6.86
N LEU A 84 1.90 0.42 -5.65
CA LEU A 84 1.19 0.77 -4.44
C LEU A 84 1.98 1.84 -3.68
N VAL A 85 1.34 2.98 -3.41
CA VAL A 85 1.91 4.06 -2.61
C VAL A 85 1.48 3.88 -1.15
N LEU A 86 2.45 3.70 -0.26
CA LEU A 86 2.24 3.62 1.17
C LEU A 86 2.36 5.01 1.80
N TRP A 87 1.36 5.39 2.59
CA TRP A 87 1.35 6.63 3.37
C TRP A 87 1.57 6.31 4.85
N PRO A 88 2.82 6.21 5.31
CA PRO A 88 3.13 5.89 6.70
C PRO A 88 2.70 7.00 7.65
N HIS A 89 2.39 6.63 8.89
CA HIS A 89 2.36 7.60 9.99
C HIS A 89 3.81 8.05 10.28
N PRO A 90 4.10 9.36 10.39
CA PRO A 90 5.45 9.87 10.60
C PRO A 90 6.12 9.27 11.83
N ASP A 91 5.35 9.04 12.91
CA ASP A 91 5.86 8.49 14.16
C ASP A 91 6.11 6.97 14.14
N HIS A 92 5.70 6.29 13.06
CA HIS A 92 5.81 4.83 12.93
C HIS A 92 6.64 4.39 11.73
N LEU A 93 7.24 5.35 11.05
CA LEU A 93 7.91 5.11 9.79
C LEU A 93 9.09 4.13 9.94
N THR A 94 9.90 4.29 11.00
CA THR A 94 11.04 3.42 11.31
C THR A 94 10.59 1.99 11.60
N GLN A 95 9.58 1.81 12.45
CA GLN A 95 9.07 0.49 12.81
C GLN A 95 8.38 -0.19 11.60
N LEU A 96 7.67 0.58 10.77
CA LEU A 96 7.04 0.07 9.57
C LEU A 96 8.08 -0.47 8.59
N LEU A 97 9.14 0.30 8.34
CA LEU A 97 10.25 -0.15 7.49
C LEU A 97 10.93 -1.39 8.06
N GLY A 98 11.16 -1.45 9.37
CA GLY A 98 11.74 -2.62 10.04
C GLY A 98 10.89 -3.89 9.91
N ARG A 99 9.56 -3.75 9.79
CA ARG A 99 8.63 -4.87 9.56
C ARG A 99 8.54 -5.29 8.10
N ILE A 100 8.67 -4.35 7.17
CA ILE A 100 8.54 -4.64 5.73
C ILE A 100 9.86 -5.19 5.17
N LEU A 101 10.98 -4.59 5.56
CA LEU A 101 12.29 -4.95 5.02
C LEU A 101 12.79 -6.26 5.63
N PRO A 102 13.57 -7.06 4.86
CA PRO A 102 13.98 -8.39 5.29
C PRO A 102 15.02 -8.34 6.41
N VAL A 103 14.69 -8.92 7.56
CA VAL A 103 15.56 -8.99 8.74
C VAL A 103 15.85 -10.45 9.06
N ARG A 104 17.09 -10.80 9.39
CA ARG A 104 17.43 -12.12 9.93
C ARG A 104 17.17 -12.15 11.44
N THR A 105 16.49 -13.20 11.84
CA THR A 105 15.99 -13.51 13.19
C THR A 105 16.40 -14.94 13.54
N ASP A 106 16.28 -15.32 14.81
CA ASP A 106 16.64 -16.68 15.26
C ASP A 106 15.76 -17.77 14.61
N SER A 107 14.51 -17.42 14.28
CA SER A 107 13.54 -18.30 13.62
C SER A 107 13.55 -18.22 12.08
N GLY A 108 14.48 -17.47 11.49
CA GLY A 108 14.61 -17.32 10.04
C GLY A 108 14.57 -15.87 9.56
N ILE A 109 13.87 -15.61 8.44
CA ILE A 109 13.78 -14.25 7.86
C ILE A 109 12.40 -13.67 8.17
N ALA A 110 12.37 -12.54 8.85
CA ALA A 110 11.20 -11.70 9.02
C ALA A 110 11.13 -10.63 7.92
N GLY A 111 9.95 -10.06 7.69
CA GLY A 111 9.71 -9.09 6.62
C GLY A 111 9.43 -9.72 5.26
N ILE A 112 9.62 -8.96 4.18
CA ILE A 112 9.42 -9.43 2.80
C ILE A 112 10.76 -9.90 2.22
N PRO A 113 10.97 -11.22 1.99
CA PRO A 113 12.24 -11.73 1.52
C PRO A 113 12.68 -11.13 0.17
N GLY A 114 13.95 -10.72 0.10
CA GLY A 114 14.55 -10.15 -1.10
C GLY A 114 14.08 -8.74 -1.45
N LEU A 115 13.22 -8.11 -0.64
CA LEU A 115 12.83 -6.72 -0.82
C LEU A 115 13.99 -5.80 -0.44
N GLN A 116 14.24 -4.79 -1.25
CA GLN A 116 15.30 -3.83 -1.03
C GLN A 116 14.75 -2.41 -1.13
N ALA A 117 15.28 -1.51 -0.31
CA ALA A 117 14.92 -0.10 -0.31
C ALA A 117 15.98 0.72 -1.07
N ARG A 118 15.53 1.66 -1.91
CA ARG A 118 16.42 2.65 -2.54
C ARG A 118 15.73 4.01 -2.66
N PRO A 119 16.50 5.11 -2.77
CA PRO A 119 15.93 6.41 -3.11
C PRO A 119 15.19 6.37 -4.45
N HIS A 120 14.05 7.06 -4.52
CA HIS A 120 13.32 7.22 -5.78
C HIS A 120 14.13 8.11 -6.74
N PRO A 121 14.25 7.76 -8.03
CA PRO A 121 15.17 8.46 -8.96
C PRO A 121 14.83 9.93 -9.19
N SER A 122 13.56 10.33 -8.98
CA SER A 122 13.09 11.71 -9.20
C SER A 122 12.56 12.40 -7.95
N ARG A 123 12.60 11.74 -6.77
CA ARG A 123 12.03 12.28 -5.53
C ARG A 123 12.93 11.96 -4.34
N THR A 124 13.39 13.00 -3.65
CA THR A 124 14.33 12.87 -2.53
C THR A 124 13.68 12.43 -1.22
N ASP A 125 12.36 12.55 -1.12
CA ASP A 125 11.53 12.22 0.05
C ASP A 125 10.74 10.92 -0.13
N THR A 126 11.14 10.09 -1.10
CA THR A 126 10.44 8.86 -1.45
C THR A 126 11.44 7.72 -1.59
N LEU A 127 11.11 6.58 -0.98
CA LEU A 127 11.80 5.31 -1.18
C LEU A 127 11.01 4.44 -2.14
N LEU A 128 11.73 3.72 -2.98
CA LEU A 128 11.22 2.64 -3.81
C LEU A 128 11.62 1.33 -3.15
N LEU A 129 10.62 0.49 -2.84
CA LEU A 129 10.82 -0.84 -2.28
C LEU A 129 10.51 -1.88 -3.35
N ALA A 130 11.52 -2.63 -3.78
CA ALA A 130 11.37 -3.62 -4.84
C ALA A 130 12.36 -4.76 -4.68
N ARG A 131 12.04 -5.88 -5.32
CA ARG A 131 13.01 -6.96 -5.52
C ARG A 131 13.87 -6.66 -6.76
N PRO A 132 15.20 -6.86 -6.72
CA PRO A 132 16.04 -6.68 -7.91
C PRO A 132 15.53 -7.52 -9.09
N GLY A 133 15.45 -6.92 -10.28
CA GLY A 133 14.95 -7.57 -11.50
C GLY A 133 13.41 -7.65 -11.62
N HIS A 134 12.65 -7.25 -10.60
CA HIS A 134 11.19 -7.21 -10.66
C HIS A 134 10.66 -5.82 -11.02
N ARG A 135 9.52 -5.79 -11.73
CA ARG A 135 8.79 -4.54 -12.05
C ARG A 135 7.85 -4.11 -10.93
N ALA A 136 7.25 -5.07 -10.24
CA ALA A 136 6.42 -4.83 -9.07
C ALA A 136 7.21 -4.12 -7.97
N HIS A 137 6.65 -3.03 -7.46
CA HIS A 137 7.31 -2.20 -6.46
C HIS A 137 6.29 -1.42 -5.63
N LEU A 138 6.70 -1.12 -4.39
CA LEU A 138 6.00 -0.21 -3.50
C LEU A 138 6.75 1.12 -3.52
N THR A 139 6.01 2.22 -3.36
CA THR A 139 6.60 3.51 -3.06
C THR A 139 6.17 3.95 -1.68
N LEU A 140 7.09 4.56 -0.94
CA LEU A 140 6.83 4.99 0.43
C LEU A 140 7.47 6.36 0.65
N ARG A 141 6.72 7.29 1.25
CA ARG A 141 7.26 8.61 1.62
C ARG A 141 8.17 8.49 2.83
N ALA A 142 9.46 8.39 2.59
CA ALA A 142 10.51 8.40 3.60
C ALA A 142 11.78 9.02 3.02
N ARG A 143 12.54 9.68 3.89
CA ARG A 143 13.87 10.17 3.55
C ARG A 143 14.88 9.03 3.67
N PRO A 144 16.00 9.07 2.93
CA PRO A 144 17.09 8.11 3.11
C PRO A 144 17.59 8.00 4.55
N ALA A 145 17.60 9.11 5.30
CA ALA A 145 17.96 9.11 6.73
C ALA A 145 17.07 8.19 7.59
N THR A 146 15.80 8.03 7.22
CA THR A 146 14.89 7.10 7.92
C THR A 146 15.30 5.65 7.70
N LEU A 147 15.82 5.31 6.52
CA LEU A 147 16.32 3.96 6.26
C LEU A 147 17.51 3.65 7.19
N GLN A 148 18.40 4.62 7.40
CA GLN A 148 19.50 4.51 8.38
C GLN A 148 18.98 4.35 9.81
N GLN A 149 18.02 5.19 10.24
CA GLN A 149 17.39 5.06 11.56
C GLN A 149 16.74 3.69 11.77
N THR A 150 16.17 3.12 10.71
CA THR A 150 15.56 1.79 10.74
C THR A 150 16.63 0.71 10.92
N GLU A 151 17.72 0.82 10.17
CA GLU A 151 18.87 -0.07 10.33
C GLU A 151 19.42 -0.03 11.75
N ASP A 152 19.69 1.17 12.28
CA ASP A 152 20.21 1.36 13.63
C ASP A 152 19.25 0.77 14.68
N HIS A 153 17.94 0.92 14.49
CA HIS A 153 16.92 0.34 15.37
C HIS A 153 16.91 -1.20 15.35
N ILE A 154 17.08 -1.80 14.17
CA ILE A 154 17.13 -3.25 13.99
C ILE A 154 18.42 -3.84 14.57
N LEU A 155 19.54 -3.17 14.35
CA LEU A 155 20.83 -3.54 14.96
C LEU A 155 20.79 -3.44 16.49
N ALA A 156 20.18 -2.38 17.03
CA ALA A 156 20.00 -2.22 18.48
C ALA A 156 19.11 -3.31 19.10
N ALA A 157 18.21 -3.91 18.31
CA ALA A 157 17.41 -5.07 18.71
C ALA A 157 18.16 -6.41 18.59
N GLY A 158 19.45 -6.38 18.20
CA GLY A 158 20.27 -7.59 18.02
C GLY A 158 19.96 -8.37 16.74
N LEU A 159 19.27 -7.75 15.77
CA LEU A 159 18.85 -8.38 14.53
C LEU A 159 19.72 -7.91 13.35
N GLU A 160 19.86 -8.75 12.32
CA GLU A 160 20.70 -8.45 11.15
C GLU A 160 19.82 -7.98 9.97
N PRO A 161 19.97 -6.73 9.50
CA PRO A 161 19.28 -6.24 8.31
C PRO A 161 19.84 -6.90 7.04
N LEU A 162 18.95 -7.37 6.15
CA LEU A 162 19.34 -8.05 4.89
C LEU A 162 19.15 -7.17 3.65
N TRP A 163 18.78 -5.90 3.82
CA TRP A 163 18.75 -4.92 2.75
C TRP A 163 20.07 -4.15 2.71
N PRO A 164 20.50 -3.67 1.53
CA PRO A 164 21.67 -2.84 1.45
C PRO A 164 21.40 -1.49 2.11
N SER A 165 22.02 -1.26 3.25
CA SER A 165 22.40 0.08 3.71
C SER A 165 23.31 0.67 2.64
N ALA A 166 23.14 1.94 2.27
CA ALA A 166 23.98 2.57 1.26
C ALA A 166 25.48 2.25 1.49
N PRO A 167 26.29 2.08 0.44
CA PRO A 167 27.68 1.68 0.59
C PRO A 167 28.39 2.68 1.51
N ARG A 168 28.94 2.20 2.62
CA ARG A 168 29.81 2.97 3.51
C ARG A 168 31.07 3.36 2.72
N SER A 169 31.01 4.54 2.08
CA SER A 169 32.08 5.21 1.33
C SER A 169 32.60 4.51 0.06
N PRO A 170 32.94 5.25 -1.02
CA PRO A 170 33.41 4.68 -2.27
C PRO A 170 34.92 4.48 -2.21
N ALA A 171 35.36 3.34 -1.67
CA ALA A 171 36.69 2.83 -1.93
C ALA A 171 36.54 1.50 -2.67
N SER A 172 36.81 1.54 -3.98
CA SER A 172 36.69 0.47 -4.98
C SER A 172 35.33 0.41 -5.71
N GLY A 173 35.33 0.97 -6.92
CA GLY A 173 34.25 0.82 -7.86
C GLY A 173 34.16 -0.62 -8.36
N ARG A 174 33.02 -1.27 -8.13
CA ARG A 174 32.42 -2.34 -8.97
C ARG A 174 31.17 -2.94 -8.31
N HIS A 175 30.12 -2.15 -8.09
CA HIS A 175 28.79 -2.70 -7.74
C HIS A 175 27.63 -1.95 -8.42
N GLY A 176 27.75 -1.71 -9.73
CA GLY A 176 26.74 -1.00 -10.54
C GLY A 176 25.79 -1.88 -11.37
N THR A 177 25.96 -3.21 -11.39
CA THR A 177 25.37 -4.04 -12.47
C THR A 177 24.20 -4.96 -12.07
N ALA A 178 23.88 -5.13 -10.78
CA ALA A 178 22.75 -5.97 -10.36
C ALA A 178 21.37 -5.32 -10.56
N TRP A 179 21.34 -4.03 -10.91
CA TRP A 179 20.15 -3.18 -10.89
C TRP A 179 19.74 -2.60 -12.25
N SER A 180 20.30 -3.15 -13.33
CA SER A 180 20.10 -2.64 -14.69
C SER A 180 18.61 -2.44 -15.00
N ALA A 181 18.25 -1.15 -15.00
CA ALA A 181 16.98 -0.52 -15.35
C ALA A 181 15.75 -0.86 -14.47
N PRO A 182 15.18 0.11 -13.72
CA PRO A 182 13.72 0.18 -13.71
C PRO A 182 13.29 0.19 -15.17
N CYS A 183 12.48 -0.78 -15.59
CA CYS A 183 11.85 -0.74 -16.90
C CYS A 183 11.22 0.65 -17.03
N ARG A 184 11.79 1.48 -17.90
CA ARG A 184 11.32 2.85 -18.13
C ARG A 184 9.80 2.75 -18.30
N PRO A 185 8.98 3.56 -17.60
CA PRO A 185 7.59 3.69 -18.00
C PRO A 185 7.65 4.17 -19.45
N ARG A 186 7.16 3.33 -20.36
CA ARG A 186 7.10 3.66 -21.77
C ARG A 186 6.13 4.84 -21.84
N ARG A 187 6.65 6.08 -21.80
CA ARG A 187 5.92 7.27 -22.24
C ARG A 187 5.54 7.00 -23.69
N ARG A 188 4.39 6.36 -23.92
CA ARG A 188 3.69 6.47 -25.18
C ARG A 188 2.85 7.73 -25.06
N HIS A 189 3.42 8.80 -25.60
CA HIS A 189 2.61 9.83 -26.22
C HIS A 189 1.72 9.14 -27.26
N CYS A 190 0.45 8.93 -26.93
CA CYS A 190 -0.58 8.72 -27.92
C CYS A 190 -1.35 10.04 -28.03
N GLY A 191 -0.70 11.01 -28.66
CA GLY A 191 -1.34 12.21 -29.18
C GLY A 191 -1.17 12.21 -30.69
N ALA A 192 -2.29 12.32 -31.40
CA ALA A 192 -2.45 12.64 -32.81
C ALA A 192 -1.92 11.64 -33.86
N ALA A 193 -2.81 10.74 -34.30
CA ALA A 193 -3.10 10.53 -35.72
C ALA A 193 -4.20 9.45 -35.85
N LEU A 194 -5.43 9.88 -36.10
CA LEU A 194 -6.35 9.26 -37.06
C LEU A 194 -7.43 10.31 -37.36
N CYS A 195 -7.15 11.08 -38.41
CA CYS A 195 -8.14 11.89 -39.10
C CYS A 195 -9.04 11.00 -39.96
N ALA A 196 -10.22 11.56 -40.24
CA ALA A 196 -11.14 11.29 -41.36
C ALA A 196 -12.21 10.19 -41.15
N ALA A 197 -13.46 10.65 -41.20
CA ALA A 197 -14.73 9.93 -41.09
C ALA A 197 -15.07 9.11 -42.37
N PRO A 198 -16.21 8.38 -42.38
CA PRO A 198 -17.42 9.06 -42.86
C PRO A 198 -18.66 8.85 -41.98
N ALA A 199 -19.63 9.73 -42.23
CA ALA A 199 -20.91 9.83 -41.55
C ALA A 199 -21.76 8.56 -41.66
N CYS A 200 -22.36 8.16 -40.54
CA CYS A 200 -23.61 7.41 -40.50
C CYS A 200 -24.55 8.04 -39.45
N THR A 201 -25.75 8.35 -39.95
CA THR A 201 -26.91 9.01 -39.35
C THR A 201 -27.36 8.37 -38.01
N PRO A 202 -27.93 9.14 -37.05
CA PRO A 202 -28.28 8.63 -35.73
C PRO A 202 -29.57 7.79 -35.76
N ALA A 203 -29.50 6.56 -35.23
CA ALA A 203 -30.68 5.81 -34.82
C ALA A 203 -31.16 6.33 -33.45
N ARG A 204 -32.36 6.93 -33.43
CA ARG A 204 -33.09 7.30 -32.23
C ARG A 204 -33.37 6.05 -31.38
N GLY A 205 -32.58 5.83 -30.33
CA GLY A 205 -32.92 4.96 -29.22
C GLY A 205 -33.27 5.81 -28.00
N ARG A 206 -34.56 5.92 -27.68
CA ARG A 206 -35.04 6.47 -26.41
C ARG A 206 -34.54 5.58 -25.26
N THR A 207 -33.51 6.01 -24.56
CA THR A 207 -33.22 5.54 -23.20
C THR A 207 -33.78 6.56 -22.22
N GLY A 208 -34.76 6.12 -21.42
CA GLY A 208 -35.34 6.93 -20.35
C GLY A 208 -34.30 7.29 -19.29
N PRO A 209 -34.54 8.34 -18.49
CA PRO A 209 -33.64 8.73 -17.42
C PRO A 209 -33.50 7.60 -16.40
N VAL A 210 -32.29 7.09 -16.23
CA VAL A 210 -31.92 6.22 -15.10
C VAL A 210 -32.01 7.07 -13.83
N PRO A 211 -32.74 6.63 -12.79
CA PRO A 211 -32.82 7.37 -11.53
C PRO A 211 -31.44 7.51 -10.90
N ARG A 212 -31.09 8.72 -10.46
CA ARG A 212 -29.93 8.95 -9.61
C ARG A 212 -30.16 8.27 -8.26
N PRO A 213 -29.20 7.51 -7.71
CA PRO A 213 -29.27 7.10 -6.31
C PRO A 213 -29.20 8.34 -5.42
N SER A 214 -30.16 8.45 -4.49
CA SER A 214 -30.23 9.53 -3.50
C SER A 214 -29.09 9.37 -2.48
N PRO A 215 -28.49 10.46 -1.96
CA PRO A 215 -27.39 10.41 -0.99
C PRO A 215 -27.72 9.69 0.34
N ASP A 216 -28.98 9.35 0.60
CA ASP A 216 -29.41 8.67 1.83
C ASP A 216 -29.20 7.14 1.80
N SER A 217 -28.79 6.54 0.69
CA SER A 217 -28.55 5.09 0.60
C SER A 217 -27.22 4.62 1.20
N TRP A 218 -26.47 5.51 1.85
CA TRP A 218 -25.13 5.26 2.39
C TRP A 218 -25.07 5.24 3.92
N THR A 219 -26.21 5.12 4.60
CA THR A 219 -26.21 4.80 6.02
C THR A 219 -25.59 3.41 6.21
N ALA A 220 -24.37 3.40 6.75
CA ALA A 220 -23.75 2.22 7.32
C ALA A 220 -24.73 1.52 8.28
N PRO A 221 -24.76 0.17 8.33
CA PRO A 221 -25.52 -0.51 9.36
C PRO A 221 -25.02 -0.06 10.73
N SER A 222 -25.92 0.56 11.51
CA SER A 222 -25.64 0.90 12.92
C SER A 222 -25.33 -0.38 13.70
N PRO A 223 -24.33 -0.38 14.59
CA PRO A 223 -24.05 -1.51 15.48
C PRO A 223 -25.07 -1.50 16.62
N SER A 224 -26.29 -1.95 16.33
CA SER A 224 -27.27 -2.31 17.34
C SER A 224 -28.22 -3.34 16.76
N ALA A 225 -27.73 -4.58 16.70
CA ALA A 225 -28.56 -5.76 16.66
C ALA A 225 -27.99 -6.75 17.67
N SER A 226 -28.74 -6.88 18.76
CA SER A 226 -28.63 -7.75 19.91
C SER A 226 -28.03 -9.13 19.60
N LEU A 227 -27.01 -9.51 20.38
CA LEU A 227 -26.60 -10.91 20.54
C LEU A 227 -27.79 -11.70 21.13
N PRO A 228 -28.21 -12.83 20.54
CA PRO A 228 -29.05 -13.77 21.26
C PRO A 228 -28.22 -14.42 22.38
N ALA A 229 -28.75 -14.33 23.60
CA ALA A 229 -28.20 -14.96 24.80
C ALA A 229 -27.96 -16.46 24.56
N LEU A 230 -26.70 -16.88 24.69
CA LEU A 230 -26.32 -18.28 24.75
C LEU A 230 -26.79 -18.81 26.11
N SER A 231 -27.92 -19.54 26.12
CA SER A 231 -28.41 -20.22 27.32
C SER A 231 -27.34 -21.16 27.88
N ALA A 232 -26.94 -20.89 29.11
CA ALA A 232 -26.17 -21.80 29.93
C ALA A 232 -26.91 -23.14 30.07
N ARG A 233 -26.24 -24.23 29.70
CA ARG A 233 -26.62 -25.59 30.11
C ARG A 233 -26.04 -25.85 31.50
N PRO A 234 -26.82 -26.44 32.43
CA PRO A 234 -26.40 -26.66 33.79
C PRO A 234 -25.39 -27.82 33.90
N GLU A 235 -24.52 -27.68 34.90
CA GLU A 235 -23.54 -28.63 35.40
C GLU A 235 -24.14 -30.02 35.65
N ALA A 236 -23.50 -31.05 35.10
CA ALA A 236 -23.63 -32.42 35.60
C ALA A 236 -22.64 -32.59 36.76
N ARG A 237 -23.17 -32.83 37.96
CA ARG A 237 -22.43 -33.19 39.17
C ARG A 237 -21.68 -34.53 38.97
N PRO A 238 -20.48 -34.69 39.56
CA PRO A 238 -19.85 -35.99 39.72
C PRO A 238 -20.48 -36.72 40.94
N GLU A 239 -21.08 -37.89 40.71
CA GLU A 239 -21.31 -38.84 41.81
C GLU A 239 -19.99 -39.52 42.13
N ALA A 240 -19.53 -39.29 43.35
CA ALA A 240 -18.55 -40.11 44.02
C ALA A 240 -19.17 -41.49 44.32
N SER A 241 -18.48 -42.55 43.92
CA SER A 241 -18.59 -43.85 44.57
C SER A 241 -17.22 -44.51 44.54
N SER A 242 -16.58 -44.48 45.71
CA SER A 242 -15.68 -45.52 46.21
C SER A 242 -16.39 -46.13 47.43
N PRO A 243 -16.06 -47.34 47.90
CA PRO A 243 -15.00 -48.26 47.49
C PRO A 243 -15.46 -49.50 46.70
#